data_AF-A0A4R1PZ89-F1
#
_entry.id   AF-A0A4R1PZ89-F1
#
_cell.length_a   1.000
_cell.length_b   1.000
_cell.length_c   1.000
_cell.angle_alpha   90.00
_cell.angle_beta   90.00
_cell.angle_gamma   90.00
#
_symmetry.space_group_name_H-M   'P 1'
#
loop_
_entity.id
_entity.type
_entity.pdbx_description
1 polymer ?
#
loop_
_entity_poly.entity_id
_entity_poly.type
_entity_poly.pdbx_seq_one_letter_code
_entity_poly.pdbx_strand_id
1 'polypeptide(L)'
;MFKFCPACGGKLPQNGICRFCPHCGQGLPALEQYGTLPQQPEPAPPLCSSFPGEAVEQPAFLPNQELFSVVLKSSSNKERLANRLSQVLKRTANATRMAVELAPCLILYKSKAEDVQTAVSIFEEEGSAYTVISGDLEPATPVSQLVAGFHQLDRETQLLLQATPSALWLGEEFKVIIPDVELENERGLLVITGKNLCFVATQAKAGKVRWNITPYSQIAEILEKPEGGGGIIEVIYREFGREDSFFIADESLFRQACAQLCKAIEQTAAV
;
A
#
# COMPACT_ATOMS: atom_id res chain seq x y z
N MET A 1 -20.19 13.30 26.67
CA MET A 1 -20.42 13.90 25.34
C MET A 1 -19.55 13.16 24.33
N PHE A 2 -20.15 12.51 23.32
CA PHE A 2 -19.36 11.79 22.31
C PHE A 2 -18.62 12.79 21.42
N LYS A 3 -17.29 12.66 21.31
CA LYS A 3 -16.48 13.46 20.39
C LYS A 3 -16.65 13.01 18.93
N PHE A 4 -17.11 11.78 18.72
CA PHE A 4 -17.25 11.14 17.41
C PHE A 4 -18.55 10.36 17.34
N CYS A 5 -19.13 10.28 16.14
CA CYS A 5 -20.32 9.49 15.88
C CYS A 5 -19.99 8.01 16.03
N PRO A 6 -20.73 7.24 16.86
CA PRO A 6 -20.49 5.82 17.03
C PRO A 6 -20.80 5.01 15.76
N ALA A 7 -21.61 5.54 14.83
CA ALA A 7 -21.98 4.86 13.60
C ALA A 7 -20.97 5.06 12.45
N CYS A 8 -20.40 6.26 12.30
CA CYS A 8 -19.52 6.57 11.16
C CYS A 8 -18.13 7.09 11.54
N GLY A 9 -17.83 7.28 12.83
CA GLY A 9 -16.58 7.86 13.31
C GLY A 9 -16.41 9.36 13.02
N GLY A 10 -17.38 10.01 12.37
CA GLY A 10 -17.33 11.44 12.06
C GLY A 10 -17.33 12.31 13.33
N LYS A 11 -16.52 13.38 13.36
CA LYS A 11 -16.37 14.25 14.53
C LYS A 11 -17.66 15.04 14.80
N LEU A 12 -18.17 15.00 16.02
CA LEU A 12 -19.41 15.69 16.40
C LEU A 12 -19.11 17.13 16.87
N PRO A 13 -20.02 18.10 16.59
CA PRO A 13 -19.86 19.47 17.06
C PRO A 13 -19.85 19.52 18.59
N GLN A 14 -18.82 20.14 19.18
CA GLN A 14 -18.59 20.08 20.63
C GLN A 14 -19.58 20.94 21.46
N ASN A 15 -20.42 21.76 20.81
CA ASN A 15 -21.25 22.78 21.48
C ASN A 15 -22.75 22.70 21.16
N GLY A 16 -23.26 21.56 20.66
CA GLY A 16 -24.69 21.43 20.33
C GLY A 16 -25.24 20.06 20.72
N ILE A 17 -26.44 20.04 21.31
CA ILE A 17 -27.23 18.82 21.53
C ILE A 17 -27.74 18.36 20.16
N CYS A 18 -26.86 17.77 19.35
CA CYS A 18 -27.22 17.20 18.06
C CYS A 18 -27.90 15.85 18.31
N ARG A 19 -29.19 15.73 17.94
CA ARG A 19 -29.92 14.46 17.98
C ARG A 19 -29.56 13.51 16.82
N PHE A 20 -28.84 14.02 15.82
CA PHE A 20 -28.43 13.28 14.63
C PHE A 20 -26.99 13.63 14.26
N CYS A 21 -26.29 12.67 13.64
CA CYS A 21 -24.94 12.91 13.11
C CYS A 21 -25.01 13.73 11.80
N PRO A 22 -24.29 14.86 11.68
CA PRO A 22 -24.26 15.65 10.44
C PRO A 22 -23.54 14.96 9.29
N HIS A 23 -22.75 13.91 9.55
CA HIS A 23 -21.99 13.19 8.52
C HIS A 23 -22.76 12.00 7.92
N CYS A 24 -23.55 11.27 8.71
CA CYS A 24 -24.23 10.07 8.24
C CYS A 24 -25.74 10.06 8.48
N GLY A 25 -26.30 11.10 9.12
CA GLY A 25 -27.74 11.21 9.40
C GLY A 25 -28.28 10.27 10.49
N GLN A 26 -27.46 9.37 11.03
CA GLN A 26 -27.88 8.44 12.08
C GLN A 26 -28.25 9.16 13.38
N GLY A 27 -29.31 8.68 14.03
CA GLY A 27 -29.75 9.19 15.34
C GLY A 27 -28.71 8.91 16.41
N LEU A 28 -28.41 9.93 17.22
CA LEU A 28 -27.51 9.79 18.37
C LEU A 28 -28.35 9.46 19.61
N PRO A 29 -27.94 8.47 20.44
CA PRO A 29 -28.69 8.12 21.63
C PRO A 29 -28.81 9.33 22.55
N ALA A 30 -30.05 9.66 22.93
CA ALA A 30 -30.31 10.75 23.86
C ALA A 30 -29.68 10.40 25.22
N LEU A 31 -28.76 11.24 25.68
CA LEU A 31 -28.23 11.17 27.04
C LEU A 31 -29.35 11.60 27.99
N GLU A 32 -30.15 10.63 28.44
CA GLU A 32 -30.91 10.79 29.68
C GLU A 32 -29.92 10.97 30.83
N GLN A 33 -30.19 11.97 31.65
CA GLN A 33 -29.36 12.42 32.75
C GLN A 33 -29.19 11.27 33.76
N TYR A 34 -27.97 10.75 33.91
CA TYR A 34 -27.61 9.93 35.07
C TYR A 34 -27.59 10.84 36.30
N GLY A 35 -28.73 10.89 36.99
CA GLY A 35 -28.84 11.35 38.36
C GLY A 35 -28.61 10.19 39.32
N THR A 36 -27.71 10.42 40.27
CA THR A 36 -27.70 9.84 41.62
C THR A 36 -27.28 8.37 41.76
N LEU A 37 -26.02 8.17 42.16
CA LEU A 37 -25.52 6.97 42.84
C LEU A 37 -26.19 6.80 44.22
N PRO A 38 -26.63 5.59 44.59
CA PRO A 38 -26.55 5.13 45.95
C PRO A 38 -25.49 4.03 46.07
N GLN A 39 -24.60 4.19 47.05
CA GLN A 39 -23.72 3.14 47.56
C GLN A 39 -24.54 1.99 48.12
N GLN A 40 -24.12 0.75 47.87
CA GLN A 40 -24.33 -0.38 48.80
C GLN A 40 -23.30 -1.51 48.52
N PRO A 41 -23.04 -2.39 49.50
CA PRO A 41 -21.71 -2.84 49.87
C PRO A 41 -21.32 -4.21 49.30
N GLU A 42 -20.02 -4.52 49.37
CA GLU A 42 -19.46 -5.86 49.11
C GLU A 42 -20.17 -6.96 49.91
N PRO A 43 -20.33 -8.14 49.28
CA PRO A 43 -20.12 -9.39 49.99
C PRO A 43 -19.17 -10.35 49.27
N ALA A 44 -18.51 -11.16 50.11
CA ALA A 44 -17.50 -12.18 49.85
C ALA A 44 -17.90 -13.29 48.83
N PRO A 45 -16.95 -14.10 48.32
CA PRO A 45 -17.19 -15.03 47.23
C PRO A 45 -17.77 -16.36 47.72
N PRO A 46 -18.54 -17.06 46.86
CA PRO A 46 -18.54 -18.51 46.91
C PRO A 46 -18.30 -19.18 45.55
N LEU A 47 -17.49 -20.22 45.65
CA LEU A 47 -17.42 -21.49 44.93
C LEU A 47 -18.48 -21.79 43.85
N CYS A 48 -17.97 -22.28 42.72
CA CYS A 48 -18.50 -23.28 41.78
C CYS A 48 -20.01 -23.54 41.72
N SER A 49 -20.60 -23.44 40.52
CA SER A 49 -21.16 -24.58 39.75
C SER A 49 -21.95 -24.10 38.52
N SER A 50 -21.50 -24.56 37.35
CA SER A 50 -22.27 -25.06 36.20
C SER A 50 -23.65 -24.44 35.88
N PHE A 51 -23.76 -23.75 34.74
CA PHE A 51 -24.96 -23.79 33.89
C PHE A 51 -24.58 -23.89 32.41
N PRO A 52 -25.40 -24.57 31.59
CA PRO A 52 -25.05 -25.03 30.25
C PRO A 52 -25.02 -23.87 29.25
N GLY A 53 -24.04 -23.92 28.35
CA GLY A 53 -23.87 -22.94 27.30
C GLY A 53 -25.05 -22.91 26.34
N GLU A 54 -25.73 -21.78 26.30
CA GLU A 54 -26.35 -21.32 25.07
C GLU A 54 -25.22 -20.89 24.14
N ALA A 55 -25.03 -21.69 23.08
CA ALA A 55 -24.17 -21.34 21.97
C ALA A 55 -24.68 -20.01 21.39
N VAL A 56 -23.97 -18.94 21.70
CA VAL A 56 -23.99 -17.73 20.87
C VAL A 56 -23.52 -18.19 19.50
N GLU A 57 -24.46 -18.32 18.57
CA GLU A 57 -24.17 -18.39 17.14
C GLU A 57 -23.33 -17.16 16.79
N GLN A 58 -22.00 -17.34 16.81
CA GLN A 58 -21.11 -16.51 16.02
C GLN A 58 -21.63 -16.58 14.59
N PRO A 59 -21.82 -15.45 13.89
CA PRO A 59 -22.13 -15.51 12.48
C PRO A 59 -21.02 -16.32 11.83
N ALA A 60 -21.41 -17.42 11.19
CA ALA A 60 -20.52 -18.24 10.40
C ALA A 60 -19.82 -17.32 9.40
N PHE A 61 -18.57 -16.96 9.71
CA PHE A 61 -17.66 -16.43 8.71
C PHE A 61 -17.54 -17.53 7.68
N LEU A 62 -18.25 -17.39 6.56
CA LEU A 62 -18.12 -18.28 5.43
C LEU A 62 -16.64 -18.28 5.03
N PRO A 63 -15.93 -19.40 5.17
CA PRO A 63 -14.58 -19.50 4.65
C PRO A 63 -14.72 -19.60 3.12
N ASN A 64 -13.89 -18.85 2.39
CA ASN A 64 -13.74 -18.90 0.93
C ASN A 64 -14.80 -18.20 0.07
N GLN A 65 -15.01 -16.89 0.27
CA GLN A 65 -15.02 -16.03 -0.91
C GLN A 65 -13.59 -15.49 -1.05
N GLU A 66 -12.93 -15.77 -2.18
CA GLU A 66 -11.63 -15.16 -2.49
C GLU A 66 -11.85 -13.65 -2.59
N LEU A 67 -11.54 -12.97 -1.48
CA LEU A 67 -11.57 -11.53 -1.41
C LEU A 67 -10.19 -11.01 -1.82
N PHE A 68 -10.20 -9.90 -2.54
CA PHE A 68 -8.99 -9.29 -3.07
C PHE A 68 -8.93 -7.82 -2.64
N SER A 69 -7.72 -7.34 -2.45
CA SER A 69 -7.42 -5.93 -2.23
C SER A 69 -6.50 -5.44 -3.33
N VAL A 70 -6.68 -4.20 -3.76
CA VAL A 70 -5.86 -3.61 -4.84
C VAL A 70 -5.24 -2.32 -4.35
N VAL A 71 -3.92 -2.24 -4.45
CA VAL A 71 -3.13 -1.08 -4.07
C VAL A 71 -2.60 -0.42 -5.34
N LEU A 72 -2.94 0.85 -5.54
CA LEU A 72 -2.35 1.69 -6.58
C LEU A 72 -1.03 2.24 -6.03
N LYS A 73 0.05 2.10 -6.78
CA LYS A 73 1.40 2.51 -6.37
C LYS A 73 1.80 3.82 -7.02
N SER A 74 1.64 3.91 -8.34
CA SER A 74 1.91 5.11 -9.14
C SER A 74 1.05 5.12 -10.40
N SER A 75 0.89 6.30 -10.99
CA SER A 75 0.22 6.49 -12.28
C SER A 75 0.79 7.75 -12.95
N SER A 76 1.03 7.67 -14.25
CA SER A 76 1.49 8.79 -15.08
C SER A 76 0.37 9.80 -15.34
N ASN A 77 -0.86 9.32 -15.61
CA ASN A 77 -2.02 10.15 -15.88
C ASN A 77 -3.11 9.99 -14.80
N LYS A 78 -2.87 10.63 -13.65
CA LYS A 78 -3.76 10.59 -12.48
C LYS A 78 -5.19 11.05 -12.79
N GLU A 79 -5.35 12.07 -13.64
CA GLU A 79 -6.66 12.62 -13.98
C GLU A 79 -7.49 11.64 -14.81
N ARG A 80 -6.90 11.10 -15.89
CA ARG A 80 -7.56 10.10 -16.74
C ARG A 80 -7.88 8.83 -15.95
N LEU A 81 -6.92 8.35 -15.15
CA LEU A 81 -7.13 7.18 -14.29
C LEU A 81 -8.28 7.40 -13.30
N ALA A 82 -8.32 8.54 -12.61
CA ALA A 82 -9.39 8.86 -11.67
C ALA A 82 -10.77 8.91 -12.34
N ASN A 83 -10.84 9.53 -13.53
CA ASN A 83 -12.09 9.62 -14.29
C ASN A 83 -12.60 8.23 -14.67
N ARG A 84 -11.74 7.34 -15.19
CA ARG A 84 -12.12 5.97 -15.57
C ARG A 84 -12.51 5.12 -14.37
N LEU A 85 -11.71 5.14 -13.30
CA LEU A 85 -12.02 4.40 -12.07
C LEU A 85 -13.34 4.85 -11.44
N SER A 86 -13.69 6.14 -11.52
CA SER A 86 -14.93 6.65 -10.94
C SER A 86 -16.20 6.07 -11.60
N GLN A 87 -16.09 5.51 -12.80
CA GLN A 87 -17.19 4.89 -13.52
C GLN A 87 -17.45 3.45 -13.07
N VAL A 88 -16.46 2.79 -12.47
CA VAL A 88 -16.52 1.36 -12.10
C VAL A 88 -16.49 1.14 -10.59
N LEU A 89 -15.89 2.07 -9.83
CA LEU A 89 -15.82 1.99 -8.37
C LEU A 89 -17.14 2.46 -7.74
N LYS A 90 -17.60 1.74 -6.72
CA LYS A 90 -18.79 2.07 -5.91
C LYS A 90 -18.54 3.24 -4.93
N ARG A 91 -17.88 4.31 -5.39
CA ARG A 91 -17.57 5.53 -4.60
C ARG A 91 -17.75 6.78 -5.46
N THR A 92 -17.84 7.94 -4.83
CA THR A 92 -17.99 9.21 -5.56
C THR A 92 -16.76 9.52 -6.41
N ALA A 93 -16.94 10.26 -7.52
CA ALA A 93 -15.84 10.70 -8.37
C ALA A 93 -14.78 11.49 -7.58
N ASN A 94 -15.21 12.37 -6.66
CA ASN A 94 -14.29 13.11 -5.79
C ASN A 94 -13.47 12.19 -4.88
N ALA A 95 -14.09 11.18 -4.26
CA ALA A 95 -13.35 10.23 -3.42
C ALA A 95 -12.35 9.39 -4.23
N THR A 96 -12.71 9.02 -5.45
CA THR A 96 -11.81 8.32 -6.38
C THR A 96 -10.61 9.19 -6.75
N ARG A 97 -10.86 10.45 -7.15
CA ARG A 97 -9.80 11.40 -7.50
C ARG A 97 -8.84 11.63 -6.34
N MET A 98 -9.37 11.88 -5.14
CA MET A 98 -8.54 12.03 -3.94
C MET A 98 -7.68 10.79 -3.68
N ALA A 99 -8.24 9.59 -3.82
CA ALA A 99 -7.46 8.36 -3.63
C ALA A 99 -6.31 8.27 -4.65
N VAL A 100 -6.58 8.47 -5.94
CA VAL A 100 -5.55 8.42 -6.99
C VAL A 100 -4.48 9.52 -6.82
N GLU A 101 -4.88 10.73 -6.42
CA GLU A 101 -3.95 11.83 -6.13
C GLU A 101 -2.96 11.45 -5.01
N LEU A 102 -3.43 10.73 -3.99
CA LEU A 102 -2.69 10.28 -2.82
C LEU A 102 -1.93 8.96 -3.00
N ALA A 103 -1.78 8.45 -4.22
CA ALA A 103 -0.98 7.24 -4.47
C ALA A 103 0.48 7.39 -3.92
N PRO A 104 1.06 6.34 -3.30
CA PRO A 104 0.55 4.98 -3.19
C PRO A 104 -0.58 4.81 -2.16
N CYS A 105 -1.66 4.12 -2.52
CA CYS A 105 -2.87 3.99 -1.70
C CYS A 105 -3.70 2.73 -2.00
N LEU A 106 -4.54 2.33 -1.04
CA LEU A 106 -5.50 1.24 -1.20
C LEU A 106 -6.72 1.71 -2.00
N ILE A 107 -6.91 1.15 -3.20
CA ILE A 107 -8.06 1.47 -4.05
C ILE A 107 -9.22 0.54 -3.77
N LEU A 108 -9.00 -0.78 -3.70
CA LEU A 108 -10.05 -1.75 -3.37
C LEU A 108 -9.65 -2.51 -2.12
N TYR A 109 -10.60 -2.72 -1.20
CA TYR A 109 -10.39 -3.49 0.03
C TYR A 109 -11.44 -4.59 0.09
N LYS A 110 -11.01 -5.84 0.34
CA LYS A 110 -11.90 -7.00 0.52
C LYS A 110 -13.03 -7.05 -0.52
N SER A 111 -12.64 -6.92 -1.78
CA SER A 111 -13.54 -6.85 -2.94
C SER A 111 -13.57 -8.18 -3.69
N LYS A 112 -14.66 -8.43 -4.43
CA LYS A 112 -14.81 -9.65 -5.23
C LYS A 112 -13.93 -9.59 -6.49
N ALA A 113 -13.59 -10.76 -7.03
CA ALA A 113 -12.77 -10.89 -8.24
C ALA A 113 -13.28 -10.05 -9.43
N GLU A 114 -14.61 -10.01 -9.67
CA GLU A 114 -15.22 -9.25 -10.77
C GLU A 114 -14.96 -7.73 -10.67
N ASP A 115 -15.13 -7.16 -9.46
CA ASP A 115 -14.86 -5.75 -9.18
C ASP A 115 -13.36 -5.45 -9.35
N VAL A 116 -12.50 -6.37 -8.90
CA VAL A 116 -11.04 -6.26 -9.02
C VAL A 116 -10.59 -6.31 -10.48
N GLN A 117 -11.10 -7.26 -11.27
CA GLN A 117 -10.69 -7.43 -12.66
C GLN A 117 -11.03 -6.21 -13.50
N THR A 118 -12.19 -5.60 -13.25
CA THR A 118 -12.58 -4.35 -13.91
C THR A 118 -11.59 -3.23 -13.60
N ALA A 119 -11.21 -3.04 -12.33
CA ALA A 119 -10.23 -2.02 -11.95
C ALA A 119 -8.82 -2.32 -12.50
N VAL A 120 -8.41 -3.59 -12.48
CA VAL A 120 -7.12 -4.07 -13.01
C VAL A 120 -6.98 -3.75 -14.50
N SER A 121 -7.99 -4.04 -15.31
CA SER A 121 -7.96 -3.71 -16.74
C SER A 121 -7.71 -2.22 -16.99
N ILE A 122 -8.31 -1.33 -16.18
CA ILE A 122 -8.07 0.11 -16.26
C ILE A 122 -6.63 0.45 -15.88
N PHE A 123 -6.08 -0.17 -14.82
CA PHE A 123 -4.69 0.08 -14.44
C PHE A 123 -3.71 -0.34 -15.53
N GLU A 124 -3.92 -1.49 -16.15
CA GLU A 124 -3.08 -2.01 -17.24
C GLU A 124 -3.12 -1.11 -18.47
N GLU A 125 -4.32 -0.72 -18.91
CA GLU A 125 -4.49 0.17 -20.07
C GLU A 125 -3.92 1.58 -19.85
N GLU A 126 -3.92 2.06 -18.60
CA GLU A 126 -3.31 3.34 -18.22
C GLU A 126 -1.84 3.18 -17.78
N GLY A 127 -1.25 2.00 -17.98
CA GLY A 127 0.15 1.71 -17.62
C GLY A 127 0.49 1.96 -16.15
N SER A 128 -0.48 1.90 -15.24
CA SER A 128 -0.27 2.27 -13.83
C SER A 128 0.40 1.14 -13.04
N ALA A 129 1.22 1.49 -12.05
CA ALA A 129 1.82 0.51 -11.15
C ALA A 129 0.80 0.12 -10.07
N TYR A 130 0.51 -1.17 -9.93
CA TYR A 130 -0.48 -1.67 -8.98
C TYR A 130 -0.13 -3.08 -8.47
N THR A 131 -0.77 -3.47 -7.37
CA THR A 131 -0.63 -4.80 -6.79
C THR A 131 -1.99 -5.33 -6.37
N VAL A 132 -2.24 -6.61 -6.66
CA VAL A 132 -3.43 -7.34 -6.21
C VAL A 132 -3.01 -8.29 -5.11
N ILE A 133 -3.71 -8.22 -3.98
CA ILE A 133 -3.44 -9.02 -2.79
C ILE A 133 -4.66 -9.91 -2.55
N SER A 134 -4.45 -11.22 -2.55
CA SER A 134 -5.48 -12.21 -2.23
C SER A 134 -5.60 -12.42 -0.73
N GLY A 135 -6.83 -12.52 -0.23
CA GLY A 135 -7.13 -12.83 1.16
C GLY A 135 -7.19 -11.60 2.07
N ASP A 136 -6.91 -11.83 3.35
CA ASP A 136 -6.90 -10.77 4.35
C ASP A 136 -5.67 -9.87 4.19
N LEU A 137 -5.94 -8.56 4.11
CA LEU A 137 -4.91 -7.52 4.06
C LEU A 137 -4.86 -6.77 5.38
N GLU A 138 -3.67 -6.72 5.97
CA GLU A 138 -3.32 -5.82 7.06
C GLU A 138 -2.62 -4.56 6.48
N PRO A 139 -3.33 -3.44 6.30
CA PRO A 139 -2.76 -2.26 5.61
C PRO A 139 -1.67 -1.54 6.43
N ALA A 140 -1.55 -1.87 7.72
CA ALA A 140 -0.61 -1.25 8.65
C ALA A 140 0.67 -2.09 8.88
N THR A 141 0.90 -3.13 8.07
CA THR A 141 2.11 -3.95 8.18
C THR A 141 3.36 -3.08 7.92
N PRO A 142 4.30 -2.99 8.85
CA PRO A 142 5.53 -2.23 8.66
C PRO A 142 6.44 -2.92 7.64
N VAL A 143 7.24 -2.13 6.90
CA VAL A 143 8.16 -2.65 5.88
C VAL A 143 9.15 -3.69 6.43
N SER A 144 9.50 -3.59 7.72
CA SER A 144 10.39 -4.55 8.39
C SER A 144 9.81 -5.97 8.48
N GLN A 145 8.48 -6.12 8.37
CA GLN A 145 7.81 -7.41 8.32
C GLN A 145 7.57 -7.89 6.87
N LEU A 146 7.59 -6.97 5.90
CA LEU A 146 7.38 -7.28 4.47
C LEU A 146 8.66 -7.75 3.79
N VAL A 147 9.81 -7.21 4.22
CA VAL A 147 11.12 -7.51 3.62
C VAL A 147 11.78 -8.66 4.37
N ALA A 148 11.95 -9.79 3.71
CA ALA A 148 12.72 -10.91 4.25
C ALA A 148 14.16 -10.46 4.55
N GLY A 149 14.66 -10.77 5.74
CA GLY A 149 16.02 -10.38 6.14
C GLY A 149 16.20 -8.87 6.38
N PHE A 150 15.13 -8.08 6.56
CA PHE A 150 15.21 -6.63 6.77
C PHE A 150 16.28 -6.20 7.80
N HIS A 151 16.38 -6.92 8.92
CA HIS A 151 17.34 -6.61 9.99
C HIS A 151 18.81 -6.88 9.62
N GLN A 152 19.07 -7.57 8.52
CA GLN A 152 20.40 -7.84 7.99
C GLN A 152 20.87 -6.75 7.01
N LEU A 153 19.95 -5.91 6.54
CA LEU A 153 20.28 -4.75 5.70
C LEU A 153 21.06 -3.72 6.53
N ASP A 154 21.89 -2.90 5.89
CA ASP A 154 22.56 -1.80 6.56
C ASP A 154 21.55 -0.75 7.05
N ARG A 155 21.99 0.09 8.00
CA ARG A 155 21.11 1.07 8.65
C ARG A 155 20.53 2.09 7.68
N GLU A 156 21.29 2.52 6.68
CA GLU A 156 20.83 3.54 5.73
C GLU A 156 19.73 2.97 4.83
N THR A 157 19.91 1.75 4.33
CA THR A 157 18.89 1.02 3.58
C THR A 157 17.61 0.83 4.39
N GLN A 158 17.73 0.42 5.65
CA GLN A 158 16.57 0.28 6.54
C GLN A 158 15.81 1.60 6.70
N LEU A 159 16.52 2.71 6.87
CA LEU A 159 15.91 4.04 7.02
C LEU A 159 15.20 4.51 5.75
N LEU A 160 15.81 4.30 4.57
CA LEU A 160 15.19 4.64 3.28
C LEU A 160 13.90 3.85 3.06
N LEU A 161 13.91 2.55 3.32
CA LEU A 161 12.72 1.70 3.21
C LEU A 161 11.62 2.16 4.18
N GLN A 162 11.96 2.47 5.44
CA GLN A 162 11.00 2.93 6.45
C GLN A 162 10.42 4.32 6.17
N ALA A 163 11.18 5.17 5.49
CA ALA A 163 10.75 6.54 5.17
C ALA A 163 9.77 6.62 4.00
N THR A 164 9.63 5.54 3.22
CA THR A 164 8.61 5.43 2.17
C THR A 164 7.25 4.99 2.74
N PRO A 165 6.12 5.35 2.11
CA PRO A 165 4.80 4.90 2.57
C PRO A 165 4.69 3.38 2.58
N SER A 166 4.12 2.77 3.64
CA SER A 166 3.95 1.31 3.73
C SER A 166 3.16 0.74 2.54
N ALA A 167 2.15 1.48 2.06
CA ALA A 167 1.36 1.14 0.90
C ALA A 167 2.19 0.89 -0.37
N LEU A 168 3.40 1.48 -0.47
CA LEU A 168 4.34 1.23 -1.56
C LEU A 168 4.73 -0.25 -1.64
N TRP A 169 4.88 -0.91 -0.50
CA TRP A 169 5.42 -2.26 -0.39
C TRP A 169 4.37 -3.36 -0.23
N LEU A 170 3.12 -3.00 0.10
CA LEU A 170 2.05 -3.98 0.30
C LEU A 170 1.84 -4.86 -0.93
N GLY A 171 1.97 -6.18 -0.74
CA GLY A 171 1.81 -7.18 -1.79
C GLY A 171 2.99 -7.32 -2.75
N GLU A 172 4.06 -6.54 -2.58
CA GLU A 172 5.25 -6.68 -3.42
C GLU A 172 6.07 -7.90 -3.00
N GLU A 173 6.53 -8.66 -3.98
CA GLU A 173 7.53 -9.69 -3.76
C GLU A 173 8.92 -9.09 -3.99
N PHE A 174 9.68 -8.87 -2.91
CA PHE A 174 11.05 -8.36 -3.00
C PHE A 174 11.95 -9.44 -3.60
N LYS A 175 12.59 -9.15 -4.73
CA LYS A 175 13.58 -10.05 -5.33
C LYS A 175 14.97 -9.67 -4.86
N VAL A 176 15.32 -8.40 -5.01
CA VAL A 176 16.65 -7.87 -4.68
C VAL A 176 16.55 -6.42 -4.23
N ILE A 177 17.41 -6.06 -3.29
CA ILE A 177 17.57 -4.71 -2.75
C ILE A 177 19.05 -4.36 -2.93
N ILE A 178 19.33 -3.39 -3.79
CA ILE A 178 20.68 -2.90 -4.08
C ILE A 178 20.86 -1.54 -3.39
N PRO A 179 21.68 -1.46 -2.34
CA PRO A 179 22.04 -0.17 -1.74
C PRO A 179 22.96 0.61 -2.69
N ASP A 180 23.11 1.89 -2.39
CA ASP A 180 24.19 2.70 -2.91
C ASP A 180 24.19 2.91 -4.44
N VAL A 181 23.00 3.00 -5.02
CA VAL A 181 22.80 3.17 -6.46
C VAL A 181 22.74 4.65 -6.81
N GLU A 182 23.52 5.07 -7.81
CA GLU A 182 23.51 6.43 -8.33
C GLU A 182 22.59 6.52 -9.56
N LEU A 183 21.70 7.50 -9.56
CA LEU A 183 20.82 7.83 -10.68
C LEU A 183 20.89 9.34 -10.91
N GLU A 184 21.40 9.74 -12.07
CA GLU A 184 21.66 11.13 -12.43
C GLU A 184 22.54 11.87 -11.40
N ASN A 185 21.92 12.55 -10.43
CA ASN A 185 22.57 13.32 -9.35
C ASN A 185 22.03 12.92 -7.97
N GLU A 186 21.27 11.82 -7.89
CA GLU A 186 20.71 11.28 -6.66
C GLU A 186 21.39 9.94 -6.35
N ARG A 187 21.58 9.66 -5.07
CA ARG A 187 22.10 8.38 -4.58
C ARG A 187 21.08 7.77 -3.64
N GLY A 188 20.83 6.49 -3.79
CA GLY A 188 19.73 5.84 -3.10
C GLY A 188 19.75 4.34 -3.21
N LEU A 189 18.55 3.77 -3.17
CA LEU A 189 18.29 2.35 -3.14
C LEU A 189 17.54 1.94 -4.40
N LEU A 190 18.01 0.90 -5.07
CA LEU A 190 17.27 0.24 -6.14
C LEU A 190 16.63 -1.03 -5.59
N VAL A 191 15.32 -1.14 -5.70
CA VAL A 191 14.54 -2.30 -5.26
C VAL A 191 13.91 -2.95 -6.49
N ILE A 192 14.28 -4.20 -6.73
CA ILE A 192 13.74 -5.03 -7.81
C ILE A 192 12.67 -5.92 -7.18
N THR A 193 11.41 -5.73 -7.57
CA THR A 193 10.28 -6.55 -7.09
C THR A 193 9.83 -7.53 -8.15
N GLY A 194 8.81 -8.34 -7.86
CA GLY A 194 8.20 -9.24 -8.84
C GLY A 194 7.51 -8.52 -10.00
N LYS A 195 7.16 -7.24 -9.88
CA LYS A 195 6.41 -6.49 -10.92
C LYS A 195 6.97 -5.13 -11.27
N ASN A 196 7.80 -4.56 -10.41
CA ASN A 196 8.24 -3.18 -10.52
C ASN A 196 9.73 -3.04 -10.24
N LEU A 197 10.35 -2.08 -10.92
CA LEU A 197 11.61 -1.48 -10.54
C LEU A 197 11.31 -0.23 -9.72
N CYS A 198 11.84 -0.16 -8.51
CA CYS A 198 11.65 0.97 -7.61
C CYS A 198 13.00 1.63 -7.30
N PHE A 199 13.10 2.94 -7.44
CA PHE A 199 14.24 3.71 -6.96
C PHE A 199 13.81 4.62 -5.82
N VAL A 200 14.53 4.59 -4.69
CA VAL A 200 14.22 5.36 -3.48
C VAL A 200 15.44 6.15 -3.07
N ALA A 201 15.32 7.48 -2.98
CA ALA A 201 16.44 8.35 -2.63
C ALA A 201 16.00 9.47 -1.67
N THR A 202 16.95 9.99 -0.90
CA THR A 202 16.72 11.20 -0.10
C THR A 202 17.02 12.44 -0.94
N GLN A 203 16.05 13.36 -1.03
CA GLN A 203 16.27 14.63 -1.74
C GLN A 203 17.22 15.53 -0.94
N ALA A 204 18.38 15.83 -1.52
CA ALA A 204 19.44 16.62 -0.90
C ALA A 204 19.00 17.98 -0.33
N LYS A 205 17.98 18.63 -0.93
CA LYS A 205 17.53 19.98 -0.53
C LYS A 205 16.45 20.01 0.56
N ALA A 206 15.74 18.90 0.78
CA ALA A 206 14.55 18.89 1.63
C ALA A 206 14.55 17.79 2.70
N GLY A 207 15.49 16.85 2.65
CA GLY A 207 15.49 15.67 3.53
C GLY A 207 14.25 14.79 3.35
N LYS A 208 13.45 15.04 2.30
CA LYS A 208 12.27 14.25 1.96
C LYS A 208 12.71 13.06 1.12
N VAL A 209 12.16 11.91 1.43
CA VAL A 209 12.35 10.72 0.61
C VAL A 209 11.47 10.81 -0.63
N ARG A 210 12.08 10.58 -1.78
CA ARG A 210 11.42 10.45 -3.08
C ARG A 210 11.52 8.99 -3.49
N TRP A 211 10.48 8.52 -4.17
CA TRP A 211 10.49 7.23 -4.82
C TRP A 211 10.00 7.36 -6.26
N ASN A 212 10.54 6.51 -7.14
CA ASN A 212 10.04 6.26 -8.48
C ASN A 212 9.70 4.77 -8.60
N ILE A 213 8.63 4.45 -9.32
CA ILE A 213 8.19 3.07 -9.56
C ILE A 213 7.92 2.94 -11.03
N THR A 214 8.63 2.01 -11.65
CA THR A 214 8.48 1.67 -13.05
C THR A 214 8.01 0.22 -13.15
N PRO A 215 6.75 -0.02 -13.56
CA PRO A 215 6.30 -1.36 -13.93
C PRO A 215 7.13 -1.95 -15.05
N TYR A 216 7.43 -3.25 -15.00
CA TYR A 216 8.21 -3.90 -16.08
C TYR A 216 7.51 -3.85 -17.43
N SER A 217 6.17 -3.75 -17.46
CA SER A 217 5.40 -3.54 -18.69
C SER A 217 5.76 -2.24 -19.42
N GLN A 218 6.33 -1.25 -18.73
CA GLN A 218 6.80 0.01 -19.34
C GLN A 218 8.24 -0.06 -19.84
N ILE A 219 9.00 -1.08 -19.45
CA ILE A 219 10.40 -1.24 -19.85
C ILE A 219 10.45 -1.95 -21.20
N ALA A 220 11.13 -1.31 -22.16
CA ALA A 220 11.35 -1.85 -23.49
C ALA A 220 12.55 -2.79 -23.49
N GLU A 221 13.66 -2.31 -22.92
CA GLU A 221 14.95 -2.97 -22.95
C GLU A 221 15.80 -2.49 -21.76
N ILE A 222 16.74 -3.33 -21.37
CA ILE A 222 17.81 -2.97 -20.43
C ILE A 222 19.14 -3.21 -21.12
N LEU A 223 20.03 -2.22 -21.05
CA LEU A 223 21.40 -2.33 -21.54
C LEU A 223 22.36 -2.38 -20.35
N GLU A 224 23.28 -3.34 -20.40
CA GLU A 224 24.32 -3.51 -19.41
C GLU A 224 25.63 -2.90 -19.92
N LYS A 225 26.20 -1.96 -19.17
CA LYS A 225 27.51 -1.36 -19.46
C LYS A 225 28.45 -1.60 -18.29
N PRO A 226 29.26 -2.67 -18.30
CA PRO A 226 30.27 -2.90 -17.27
C PRO A 226 31.27 -1.74 -17.24
N GLU A 227 31.54 -1.19 -16.06
CA GLU A 227 32.46 -0.08 -15.86
C GLU A 227 33.25 -0.25 -14.57
N GLY A 228 34.57 -0.45 -14.69
CA GLY A 228 35.43 -0.72 -13.54
C GLY A 228 35.02 -2.00 -12.79
N GLY A 229 34.99 -1.92 -11.45
CA GLY A 229 34.55 -3.00 -10.57
C GLY A 229 33.03 -3.07 -10.36
N GLY A 230 32.24 -2.50 -11.28
CA GLY A 230 30.79 -2.39 -11.23
C GLY A 230 30.20 -2.18 -12.63
N GLY A 231 29.15 -1.36 -12.74
CA GLY A 231 28.60 -0.98 -14.05
C GLY A 231 27.37 -0.09 -14.01
N ILE A 232 26.91 0.26 -15.20
CA ILE A 232 25.70 1.04 -15.46
C ILE A 232 24.63 0.11 -16.04
N ILE A 233 23.43 0.19 -15.49
CA ILE A 233 22.21 -0.40 -16.04
C ILE A 233 21.38 0.72 -16.65
N GLU A 234 21.23 0.71 -17.97
CA GLU A 234 20.37 1.65 -18.68
C GLU A 234 19.00 1.03 -18.91
N VAL A 235 17.95 1.69 -18.45
CA VAL A 235 16.57 1.24 -18.57
C VAL A 235 15.86 2.09 -19.63
N ILE A 236 15.49 1.48 -20.75
CA ILE A 236 14.82 2.16 -21.86
C ILE A 236 13.31 1.99 -21.74
N TYR A 237 12.57 3.10 -21.75
CA TYR A 237 11.11 3.10 -21.59
C TYR A 237 10.35 3.05 -22.93
N ARG A 238 9.28 2.23 -22.99
CA ARG A 238 8.46 2.02 -24.20
C ARG A 238 7.76 3.29 -24.70
N GLU A 239 7.16 4.05 -23.79
CA GLU A 239 6.28 5.16 -24.17
C GLU A 239 7.02 6.43 -24.60
N PHE A 240 8.21 6.67 -24.02
CA PHE A 240 8.90 7.96 -24.17
C PHE A 240 10.28 7.84 -24.82
N GLY A 241 10.82 6.62 -24.98
CA GLY A 241 12.20 6.39 -25.40
C GLY A 241 13.24 7.04 -24.47
N ARG A 242 12.83 7.42 -23.26
CA ARG A 242 13.71 7.95 -22.22
C ARG A 242 14.50 6.81 -21.61
N GLU A 243 15.68 7.15 -21.12
CA GLU A 243 16.58 6.23 -20.44
C GLU A 243 16.87 6.72 -19.03
N ASP A 244 16.78 5.82 -18.05
CA ASP A 244 17.35 6.02 -16.72
C ASP A 244 18.65 5.21 -16.63
N SER A 245 19.72 5.82 -16.13
CA SER A 245 21.03 5.18 -15.98
C SER A 245 21.35 4.98 -14.50
N PHE A 246 21.34 3.73 -14.06
CA PHE A 246 21.65 3.34 -12.69
C PHE A 246 23.09 2.85 -12.60
N PHE A 247 23.95 3.59 -11.91
CA PHE A 247 25.31 3.16 -11.64
C PHE A 247 25.39 2.39 -10.32
N ILE A 248 26.01 1.21 -10.37
CA ILE A 248 26.24 0.32 -9.24
C ILE A 248 27.74 0.03 -9.17
N ALA A 249 28.39 0.48 -8.11
CA ALA A 249 29.85 0.39 -7.98
C ALA A 249 30.35 -1.03 -7.67
N ASP A 250 29.51 -1.89 -7.08
CA ASP A 250 29.87 -3.26 -6.71
C ASP A 250 29.49 -4.25 -7.82
N GLU A 251 30.47 -5.02 -8.31
CA GLU A 251 30.31 -5.97 -9.41
C GLU A 251 29.28 -7.05 -9.10
N SER A 252 29.29 -7.59 -7.89
CA SER A 252 28.38 -8.68 -7.49
C SER A 252 26.94 -8.19 -7.50
N LEU A 253 26.70 -7.01 -6.92
CA LEU A 253 25.39 -6.36 -6.90
C LEU A 253 24.93 -5.95 -8.30
N PHE A 254 25.82 -5.41 -9.13
CA PHE A 254 25.53 -5.09 -10.53
C PHE A 254 25.07 -6.33 -11.30
N ARG A 255 25.84 -7.42 -11.25
CA ARG A 255 25.48 -8.68 -11.92
C ARG A 255 24.18 -9.27 -11.41
N GLN A 256 23.96 -9.20 -10.10
CA GLN A 256 22.72 -9.65 -9.49
C GLN A 256 21.51 -8.83 -9.97
N ALA A 257 21.66 -7.51 -10.05
CA ALA A 257 20.61 -6.61 -10.53
C ALA A 257 20.25 -6.90 -11.98
N CYS A 258 21.25 -6.99 -12.87
CA CYS A 258 21.04 -7.35 -14.28
C CYS A 258 20.29 -8.67 -14.43
N ALA A 259 20.77 -9.74 -13.78
CA ALA A 259 20.16 -11.06 -13.88
C ALA A 259 18.69 -11.08 -13.44
N GLN A 260 18.35 -10.37 -12.36
CA GLN A 260 16.97 -10.30 -11.88
C GLN A 260 16.08 -9.45 -12.77
N LEU A 261 16.59 -8.33 -13.27
CA LEU A 261 15.85 -7.45 -14.17
C LEU A 261 15.55 -8.13 -15.52
N CYS A 262 16.53 -8.78 -16.13
CA CYS A 262 16.32 -9.57 -17.36
C CYS A 262 15.25 -10.62 -17.15
N LYS A 263 15.36 -11.41 -16.08
CA LYS A 263 14.37 -12.45 -15.73
C LYS A 263 12.97 -11.85 -15.53
N ALA A 264 12.86 -10.72 -14.84
CA ALA A 264 11.56 -10.13 -14.54
C ALA A 264 10.89 -9.52 -15.79
N ILE A 265 11.67 -8.94 -16.71
CA ILE A 265 11.17 -8.42 -17.98
C ILE A 265 10.73 -9.57 -18.90
N GLU A 266 11.53 -10.64 -19.01
CA GLU A 266 11.17 -11.83 -19.79
C GLU A 266 9.87 -12.46 -19.30
N GLN A 267 9.70 -12.57 -17.97
CA GLN A 267 8.47 -13.08 -17.37
C GLN A 267 7.25 -12.20 -17.66
N THR A 268 7.44 -10.88 -17.73
CA THR A 268 6.37 -9.93 -18.04
C THR A 268 5.99 -9.95 -19.52
N ALA A 269 6.96 -10.18 -20.42
CA ALA A 269 6.73 -10.26 -21.86
C ALA A 269 6.06 -11.57 -22.31
N ALA A 270 6.06 -12.61 -21.47
CA ALA A 270 5.48 -13.91 -21.76
C ALA A 270 3.97 -14.02 -21.43
N VAL A 271 3.38 -12.99 -20.82
CA VAL A 271 1.97 -12.90 -20.41
C VAL A 271 1.19 -12.04 -21.39
#